data_AF-H2CAK0-F1
#
_entry.id   AF-H2CAK0-F1
#
_cell.length_a   1.000
_cell.length_b   1.000
_cell.length_c   1.000
_cell.angle_alpha   90.00
_cell.angle_beta   90.00
_cell.angle_gamma   90.00
#
_symmetry.space_group_name_H-M   'P 1'
#
loop_
_entity.id
_entity.type
_entity.pdbx_description
1 polymer ?
#
loop_
_entity_poly.entity_id
_entity_poly.type
_entity_poly.pdbx_seq_one_letter_code
_entity_poly.pdbx_strand_id
1 'polypeptide(L)'
;MITLIAGTVLLSVIHAAIPNHWMPFVVLSRTERWSLSETLGITLMAGLAHSASTVALGVLIGGIGYSLAQEYLFVGTILAPLILIFMGILYFSLDLRHSHHEHIPGKKEVQGRPRWMMIAILSGAMFFSPCLEIESYFFTAGSHGWSGIWLVAGLYPVLSVGTMVLLVLLGRKSLLHWSGTFLERHEKKITGFTLILLGIVAYFWK
;
A
#
# COMPACT_ATOMS: atom_id res chain seq x y z
N MET A 1 -12.58 9.64 -14.62
CA MET A 1 -13.32 9.16 -13.41
C MET A 1 -13.38 7.65 -13.30
N ILE A 2 -13.91 6.90 -14.29
CA ILE A 2 -13.94 5.42 -14.24
C ILE A 2 -12.53 4.84 -14.13
N THR A 3 -11.60 5.36 -14.93
CA THR A 3 -10.17 5.02 -14.91
C THR A 3 -9.56 5.24 -13.52
N LEU A 4 -9.84 6.40 -12.90
CA LEU A 4 -9.39 6.71 -11.55
C LEU A 4 -9.91 5.69 -10.53
N ILE A 5 -11.21 5.36 -10.55
CA ILE A 5 -11.81 4.36 -9.64
C ILE A 5 -11.19 2.98 -9.85
N ALA A 6 -11.09 2.53 -11.11
CA ALA A 6 -10.55 1.22 -11.44
C ALA A 6 -9.08 1.10 -10.99
N GLY A 7 -8.28 2.14 -11.21
CA GLY A 7 -6.90 2.18 -10.75
C GLY A 7 -6.78 2.25 -9.23
N THR A 8 -7.66 2.98 -8.53
CA THR A 8 -7.70 2.96 -7.06
C THR A 8 -7.98 1.55 -6.55
N VAL A 9 -9.00 0.89 -7.11
CA VAL A 9 -9.37 -0.48 -6.69
C VAL A 9 -8.21 -1.44 -6.92
N LEU A 10 -7.66 -1.43 -8.14
CA LEU A 10 -6.59 -2.33 -8.53
C LEU A 10 -5.34 -2.12 -7.66
N LEU A 11 -4.91 -0.87 -7.54
CA LEU A 11 -3.70 -0.51 -6.79
C LEU A 11 -3.88 -0.83 -5.31
N SER A 12 -5.02 -0.46 -4.69
CA SER A 12 -5.30 -0.77 -3.28
C SER A 12 -5.27 -2.25 -2.98
N VAL A 13 -5.91 -3.09 -3.81
CA VAL A 13 -5.99 -4.54 -3.57
C VAL A 13 -4.62 -5.20 -3.82
N ILE A 14 -3.93 -4.85 -4.89
CA ILE A 14 -2.61 -5.41 -5.20
C ILE A 14 -1.60 -5.03 -4.12
N HIS A 15 -1.56 -3.75 -3.75
CA HIS A 15 -0.65 -3.23 -2.74
C HIS A 15 -0.86 -3.92 -1.38
N ALA A 16 -2.12 -3.99 -0.92
CA ALA A 16 -2.45 -4.65 0.34
C ALA A 16 -2.25 -6.18 0.31
N ALA A 17 -2.23 -6.79 -0.88
CA ALA A 17 -1.95 -8.21 -1.02
C ALA A 17 -0.48 -8.57 -0.78
N ILE A 18 0.43 -7.59 -0.86
CA ILE A 18 1.86 -7.82 -0.65
C ILE A 18 2.10 -8.34 0.78
N PRO A 19 2.84 -9.45 0.97
CA PRO A 19 2.92 -10.12 2.26
C PRO A 19 3.45 -9.27 3.40
N ASN A 20 4.31 -8.27 3.14
CA ASN A 20 4.85 -7.38 4.18
C ASN A 20 3.76 -6.59 4.94
N HIS A 21 2.58 -6.36 4.35
CA HIS A 21 1.50 -5.62 5.00
C HIS A 21 0.66 -6.46 5.96
N TRP A 22 0.53 -7.76 5.73
CA TRP A 22 -0.42 -8.61 6.49
C TRP A 22 0.21 -9.87 7.11
N MET A 23 1.26 -10.42 6.48
CA MET A 23 1.91 -11.66 6.94
C MET A 23 2.55 -11.52 8.34
N PRO A 24 3.19 -10.39 8.71
CA PRO A 24 3.75 -10.24 10.06
C PRO A 24 2.71 -10.45 11.17
N PHE A 25 1.46 -10.02 10.96
CA PHE A 25 0.36 -10.24 11.91
C PHE A 25 -0.01 -11.72 12.01
N VAL A 26 -0.06 -12.45 10.89
CA VAL A 26 -0.34 -13.89 10.89
C VAL A 26 0.77 -14.66 11.61
N VAL A 27 2.03 -14.35 11.33
CA VAL A 27 3.18 -15.01 11.94
C VAL A 27 3.24 -14.72 13.45
N LEU A 28 3.20 -13.44 13.83
CA LEU A 28 3.33 -13.03 15.23
C LEU A 28 2.17 -13.55 16.09
N SER A 29 0.95 -13.51 15.55
CA SER A 29 -0.22 -13.98 16.29
C SER A 29 -0.21 -15.50 16.50
N ARG A 30 0.43 -16.28 15.62
CA ARG A 30 0.64 -17.73 15.82
C ARG A 30 1.72 -17.98 16.87
N THR A 31 2.83 -17.22 16.85
CA THR A 31 3.91 -17.39 17.83
C THR A 31 3.49 -16.98 19.23
N GLU A 32 2.76 -15.86 19.36
CA GLU A 32 2.26 -15.31 20.62
C GLU A 32 0.88 -15.85 21.03
N ARG A 33 0.33 -16.81 20.26
CA ARG A 33 -0.96 -17.47 20.52
C ARG A 33 -2.14 -16.51 20.74
N TRP A 34 -2.18 -15.39 20.02
CA TRP A 34 -3.32 -14.47 20.07
C TRP A 34 -4.57 -15.16 19.50
N SER A 35 -5.74 -14.80 20.03
CA SER A 35 -7.03 -15.22 19.44
C SER A 35 -7.23 -14.59 18.06
N LEU A 36 -8.17 -15.14 17.29
CA LEU A 36 -8.50 -14.59 15.97
C LEU A 36 -8.99 -13.15 16.06
N SER A 37 -9.93 -12.87 16.97
CA SER A 37 -10.51 -11.53 17.16
C SER A 37 -9.43 -10.50 17.53
N GLU A 38 -8.50 -10.86 18.40
CA GLU A 38 -7.38 -9.99 18.75
C GLU A 38 -6.47 -9.71 17.55
N THR A 39 -6.16 -10.74 16.77
CA THR A 39 -5.30 -10.60 15.57
C THR A 39 -5.95 -9.66 14.55
N LEU A 40 -7.25 -9.84 14.29
CA LEU A 40 -7.99 -8.97 13.37
C LEU A 40 -8.10 -7.55 13.90
N GLY A 41 -8.33 -7.36 15.21
CA GLY A 41 -8.37 -6.03 15.82
C GLY A 41 -7.05 -5.28 15.72
N ILE A 42 -5.93 -5.96 15.99
CA ILE A 42 -4.58 -5.38 15.85
C ILE A 42 -4.28 -5.05 14.38
N THR A 43 -4.63 -5.96 13.46
CA THR A 43 -4.46 -5.73 12.01
C THR A 43 -5.28 -4.54 11.54
N LEU A 44 -6.54 -4.44 11.97
CA LEU A 44 -7.44 -3.32 11.65
C LEU A 44 -6.84 -2.00 12.15
N MET A 45 -6.40 -1.95 13.41
CA MET A 45 -5.80 -0.75 14.00
C MET A 45 -4.53 -0.33 13.25
N ALA A 46 -3.61 -1.26 13.00
CA ALA A 46 -2.35 -0.98 12.31
C ALA A 46 -2.59 -0.58 10.84
N GLY A 47 -3.48 -1.28 10.14
CA GLY A 47 -3.87 -0.94 8.76
C GLY A 47 -4.53 0.43 8.65
N LEU A 48 -5.37 0.81 9.62
CA LEU A 48 -5.95 2.16 9.68
C LEU A 48 -4.88 3.22 9.95
N ALA A 49 -3.94 2.98 10.87
CA ALA A 49 -2.84 3.91 11.15
C ALA A 49 -1.97 4.14 9.90
N HIS A 50 -1.55 3.06 9.25
CA HIS A 50 -0.79 3.09 8.00
C HIS A 50 -1.53 3.79 6.85
N SER A 51 -2.81 3.47 6.68
CA SER A 51 -3.63 4.13 5.66
C SER A 51 -3.82 5.61 5.97
N ALA A 52 -3.94 5.99 7.24
CA ALA A 52 -4.08 7.38 7.65
C ALA A 52 -2.84 8.21 7.33
N SER A 53 -1.63 7.71 7.60
CA SER A 53 -0.39 8.42 7.23
C SER A 53 -0.23 8.52 5.70
N THR A 54 -0.53 7.44 4.98
CA THR A 54 -0.50 7.43 3.50
C THR A 54 -1.53 8.38 2.90
N VAL A 55 -2.77 8.42 3.41
CA VAL A 55 -3.80 9.36 2.96
C VAL A 55 -3.43 10.80 3.32
N ALA A 56 -2.91 11.06 4.52
CA ALA A 56 -2.51 12.41 4.91
C ALA A 56 -1.46 12.98 3.96
N LEU A 57 -0.40 12.21 3.68
CA LEU A 57 0.64 12.62 2.73
C LEU A 57 0.10 12.66 1.29
N GLY A 58 -0.75 11.70 0.92
CA GLY A 58 -1.42 11.64 -0.37
C GLY A 58 -2.29 12.86 -0.66
N VAL A 59 -3.10 13.33 0.30
CA VAL A 59 -3.92 14.55 0.15
C VAL A 59 -3.04 15.78 -0.08
N LEU A 60 -1.91 15.90 0.62
CA LEU A 60 -0.95 16.99 0.40
C LEU A 60 -0.36 16.94 -1.02
N ILE A 61 0.10 15.77 -1.45
CA ILE A 61 0.69 15.57 -2.79
C ILE A 61 -0.36 15.76 -3.90
N GLY A 62 -1.58 15.26 -3.70
CA GLY A 62 -2.71 15.46 -4.60
C GLY A 62 -3.11 16.93 -4.69
N GLY A 63 -3.07 17.67 -3.59
CA GLY A 63 -3.28 19.12 -3.58
C GLY A 63 -2.23 19.88 -4.41
N ILE A 64 -0.95 19.48 -4.32
CA ILE A 64 0.11 20.01 -5.19
C ILE A 64 -0.18 19.67 -6.65
N GLY A 65 -0.54 18.41 -6.95
CA GLY A 65 -0.92 17.97 -8.28
C GLY A 65 -2.10 18.75 -8.86
N TYR A 66 -3.11 19.06 -8.04
CA TYR A 66 -4.26 19.87 -8.42
C TYR A 66 -3.87 21.31 -8.75
N SER A 67 -3.13 21.97 -7.87
CA SER A 67 -2.68 23.36 -8.07
C SER A 67 -1.85 23.49 -9.35
N LEU A 68 -0.93 22.55 -9.59
CA LEU A 68 -0.11 22.53 -10.80
C LEU A 68 -0.92 22.21 -12.06
N ALA A 69 -1.90 21.29 -11.98
CA ALA A 69 -2.75 20.94 -13.11
C ALA A 69 -3.70 22.07 -13.55
N GLN A 70 -4.10 22.94 -12.62
CA GLN A 70 -4.90 24.13 -12.94
C GLN A 70 -4.10 25.18 -13.70
N GLU A 71 -2.82 25.36 -13.36
CA GLU A 71 -1.97 26.37 -13.96
C GLU A 71 -1.32 25.88 -15.27
N TYR A 72 -1.02 24.58 -15.34
CA TYR A 72 -0.26 23.99 -16.43
C TYR A 72 -0.95 22.74 -16.99
N LEU A 73 -1.56 22.87 -18.18
CA LEU A 73 -2.23 21.74 -18.85
C LEU A 73 -1.31 20.53 -19.05
N PHE A 74 0.00 20.75 -19.23
CA PHE A 74 0.97 19.66 -19.38
C PHE A 74 1.09 18.78 -18.12
N VAL A 75 0.76 19.30 -16.93
CA VAL A 75 0.91 18.57 -15.68
C VAL A 75 -0.09 17.43 -15.60
N GLY A 76 -1.38 17.73 -15.81
CA GLY A 76 -2.42 16.70 -15.80
C GLY A 76 -2.33 15.73 -16.98
N THR A 77 -1.82 16.19 -18.13
CA THR A 77 -1.86 15.43 -19.37
C THR A 77 -0.60 14.60 -19.65
N ILE A 78 0.56 15.03 -19.16
CA ILE A 78 1.85 14.40 -19.44
C ILE A 78 2.57 14.08 -18.14
N LEU A 79 2.73 15.07 -17.24
CA LEU A 79 3.57 14.89 -16.05
C LEU A 79 3.02 13.84 -15.08
N ALA A 80 1.72 13.87 -14.78
CA ALA A 80 1.10 12.90 -13.87
C ALA A 80 1.23 11.43 -14.35
N PRO A 81 0.88 11.10 -15.61
CA PRO A 81 1.16 9.78 -16.18
C PRO A 81 2.64 9.41 -16.16
N LEU A 82 3.55 10.35 -16.47
CA LEU A 82 4.99 10.10 -16.44
C LEU A 82 5.51 9.83 -15.03
N ILE A 83 4.99 10.49 -14.00
CA ILE A 83 5.35 10.22 -12.60
C ILE A 83 4.96 8.80 -12.23
N LEU A 84 3.76 8.34 -12.62
CA LEU A 84 3.34 6.95 -12.40
C LEU A 84 4.27 5.95 -13.10
N ILE A 85 4.59 6.18 -14.37
CA ILE A 85 5.50 5.32 -15.14
C ILE A 85 6.90 5.33 -14.52
N PHE A 86 7.42 6.50 -14.14
CA PHE A 86 8.72 6.66 -13.52
C PHE A 86 8.80 5.91 -12.20
N MET A 87 7.81 6.09 -11.31
CA MET A 87 7.73 5.34 -10.06
C MET A 87 7.63 3.84 -10.33
N GLY A 88 6.84 3.43 -11.31
CA GLY A 88 6.74 2.02 -11.67
C GLY A 88 8.05 1.42 -12.18
N ILE A 89 8.82 2.15 -13.00
CA ILE A 89 10.17 1.74 -13.42
C ILE A 89 11.13 1.69 -12.22
N LEU A 90 11.07 2.66 -11.32
CA LEU A 90 11.90 2.72 -10.12
C LEU A 90 11.66 1.48 -9.26
N TYR A 91 10.40 1.15 -8.96
CA TYR A 91 10.05 -0.07 -8.21
C TYR A 91 10.48 -1.34 -8.94
N PHE A 92 10.21 -1.44 -10.24
CA PHE A 92 10.64 -2.58 -11.05
C PHE A 92 12.17 -2.75 -11.06
N SER A 93 12.92 -1.64 -11.04
CA SER A 93 14.39 -1.63 -11.08
C SER A 93 15.03 -1.87 -9.71
N LEU A 94 14.40 -1.43 -8.62
CA LEU A 94 14.83 -1.70 -7.25
C LEU A 94 14.74 -3.20 -6.90
N ASP A 95 13.91 -3.97 -7.61
CA ASP A 95 13.91 -5.43 -7.51
C ASP A 95 15.20 -6.08 -8.06
N LEU A 96 15.89 -5.42 -9.01
CA LEU A 96 17.09 -5.94 -9.66
C LEU A 96 18.36 -5.69 -8.86
N ARG A 97 18.34 -4.76 -7.90
CA ARG A 97 19.50 -4.36 -7.09
C ARG A 97 19.18 -4.56 -5.61
N HIS A 98 19.44 -5.78 -5.13
CA HIS A 98 19.28 -6.21 -3.74
C HIS A 98 17.85 -6.21 -3.22
N SER A 99 17.38 -7.40 -2.88
CA SER A 99 16.24 -7.63 -2.00
C SER A 99 16.55 -6.99 -0.64
N HIS A 100 16.25 -5.70 -0.49
CA HIS A 100 15.95 -5.15 0.82
C HIS A 100 14.77 -5.95 1.33
N HIS A 101 15.06 -7.00 2.10
CA HIS A 101 14.13 -7.50 3.08
C HIS A 101 13.79 -6.29 3.92
N GLU A 102 12.62 -5.69 3.73
CA GLU A 102 12.03 -4.95 4.83
C GLU A 102 12.06 -5.93 6.00
N HIS A 103 12.79 -5.56 7.05
CA HIS A 103 12.96 -6.40 8.21
C HIS A 103 11.56 -6.65 8.79
N ILE A 104 10.91 -7.74 8.35
CA ILE A 104 9.87 -8.40 9.14
C ILE A 104 10.57 -8.63 10.47
N PRO A 105 10.14 -7.99 11.57
CA PRO A 105 10.83 -8.10 12.84
C PRO A 105 11.04 -9.58 13.12
N GLY A 106 12.30 -10.00 13.05
CA GLY A 106 12.61 -11.42 13.09
C GLY A 106 12.16 -11.95 14.44
N LYS A 107 11.77 -13.22 14.52
CA LYS A 107 11.39 -13.89 15.77
C LYS A 107 12.33 -13.57 16.95
N LYS A 108 13.62 -13.28 16.67
CA LYS A 108 14.64 -12.89 17.65
C LYS A 108 14.56 -11.45 18.17
N GLU A 109 14.06 -10.48 17.39
CA GLU A 109 14.00 -9.06 17.81
C GLU A 109 12.84 -8.78 18.78
N VAL A 110 11.79 -9.61 18.70
CA VAL A 110 10.54 -9.42 19.42
C VAL A 110 10.35 -10.43 20.56
N GLN A 111 11.14 -11.51 20.62
CA GLN A 111 11.06 -12.52 21.67
C GLN A 111 11.34 -11.95 23.07
N GLY A 112 10.44 -12.18 24.02
CA GLY A 112 10.58 -11.74 25.42
C GLY A 112 10.14 -10.30 25.71
N ARG A 113 9.63 -9.58 24.71
CA ARG A 113 9.08 -8.23 24.88
C ARG A 113 7.62 -8.27 25.35
N PRO A 114 7.16 -7.31 26.18
CA PRO A 114 5.76 -7.23 26.58
C PRO A 114 4.86 -6.95 25.36
N ARG A 115 3.65 -7.54 25.39
CA ARG A 115 2.70 -7.54 24.28
C ARG A 115 2.43 -6.18 23.64
N TRP A 116 2.22 -5.16 24.47
CA TRP A 116 1.92 -3.81 23.99
C TRP A 116 3.07 -3.22 23.17
N MET A 117 4.33 -3.57 23.49
CA MET A 117 5.50 -3.07 22.79
C MET A 117 5.63 -3.69 21.39
N MET A 118 5.26 -4.98 21.24
CA MET A 118 5.22 -5.63 19.93
C MET A 118 4.20 -4.97 19.01
N ILE A 119 3.00 -4.70 19.54
CA ILE A 119 1.92 -4.03 18.81
C ILE A 119 2.34 -2.60 18.45
N ALA A 120 2.96 -1.87 19.38
CA ALA A 120 3.43 -0.51 19.14
C ALA A 120 4.53 -0.45 18.07
N ILE A 121 5.49 -1.38 18.08
CA ILE A 121 6.55 -1.44 17.06
C ILE A 121 5.96 -1.75 15.69
N LEU A 122 5.09 -2.76 15.57
CA LEU A 122 4.47 -3.09 14.29
C LEU A 122 3.61 -1.94 13.75
N SER A 123 2.72 -1.40 14.59
CA SER A 123 1.82 -0.32 14.17
C SER A 123 2.58 0.96 13.87
N GLY A 124 3.61 1.28 14.67
CA GLY A 124 4.48 2.42 14.47
C GLY A 124 5.31 2.31 13.19
N ALA A 125 5.92 1.15 12.93
CA ALA A 125 6.69 0.91 11.71
C ALA A 125 5.81 1.10 10.46
N MET A 126 4.59 0.57 10.47
CA MET A 126 3.66 0.78 9.37
C MET A 126 3.20 2.24 9.25
N PHE A 127 2.91 2.91 10.37
CA PHE A 127 2.49 4.32 10.36
C PHE A 127 3.57 5.23 9.74
N PHE A 128 4.83 5.06 10.13
CA PHE A 128 5.94 5.88 9.63
C PHE A 128 6.49 5.46 8.26
N SER A 129 5.89 4.45 7.64
CA SER A 129 6.26 3.97 6.30
C SER A 129 5.10 4.16 5.32
N PRO A 130 4.70 5.41 5.00
CA PRO A 130 3.64 5.66 4.01
C PRO A 130 4.09 5.21 2.61
N CYS A 131 3.12 4.85 1.76
CA CYS A 131 3.41 4.20 0.50
C CYS A 131 3.50 5.19 -0.67
N LEU A 132 4.73 5.41 -1.15
CA LEU A 132 5.03 6.28 -2.29
C LEU A 132 4.24 5.90 -3.57
N GLU A 133 3.92 4.62 -3.73
CA GLU A 133 3.10 4.09 -4.83
C GLU A 133 1.71 4.74 -4.84
N ILE A 134 1.06 4.79 -3.68
CA ILE A 134 -0.28 5.36 -3.50
C ILE A 134 -0.20 6.89 -3.59
N GLU A 135 0.85 7.49 -3.03
CA GLU A 135 1.10 8.94 -3.12
C GLU A 135 1.25 9.42 -4.57
N SER A 136 1.96 8.66 -5.41
CA SER A 136 2.07 8.96 -6.85
C SER A 136 0.72 8.91 -7.56
N TYR A 137 -0.18 8.04 -7.09
CA TYR A 137 -1.55 7.96 -7.59
C TYR A 137 -2.41 9.12 -7.11
N PHE A 138 -2.22 9.61 -5.88
CA PHE A 138 -2.83 10.84 -5.39
C PHE A 138 -2.43 12.08 -6.21
N PHE A 139 -1.16 12.18 -6.64
CA PHE A 139 -0.73 13.24 -7.56
C PHE A 139 -1.57 13.22 -8.84
N THR A 140 -1.77 12.03 -9.41
CA THR A 140 -2.61 11.82 -10.59
C THR A 140 -4.08 12.15 -10.31
N ALA A 141 -4.59 11.79 -9.14
CA ALA A 141 -5.94 12.16 -8.71
C ALA A 141 -6.14 13.69 -8.63
N GLY A 142 -5.08 14.44 -8.34
CA GLY A 142 -5.08 15.91 -8.38
C GLY A 142 -5.50 16.49 -9.74
N SER A 143 -5.18 15.81 -10.85
CA SER A 143 -5.65 16.22 -12.19
C SER A 143 -7.17 16.19 -12.36
N HIS A 144 -7.85 15.42 -11.50
CA HIS A 144 -9.32 15.31 -11.44
C HIS A 144 -9.93 16.24 -10.38
N GLY A 145 -9.13 17.09 -9.74
CA GLY A 145 -9.55 18.00 -8.70
C GLY A 145 -9.75 17.35 -7.32
N TRP A 146 -10.31 18.14 -6.40
CA TRP A 146 -10.61 17.69 -5.04
C TRP A 146 -11.55 16.48 -5.00
N SER A 147 -12.45 16.34 -5.97
CA SER A 147 -13.32 15.17 -6.08
C SER A 147 -12.51 13.89 -6.32
N GLY A 148 -11.49 13.93 -7.18
CA GLY A 148 -10.58 12.82 -7.40
C GLY A 148 -9.76 12.48 -6.15
N ILE A 149 -9.22 13.50 -5.48
CA ILE A 149 -8.44 13.33 -4.23
C ILE A 149 -9.29 12.67 -3.14
N TRP A 150 -10.50 13.18 -2.88
CA TRP A 150 -11.38 12.61 -1.85
C TRP A 150 -11.88 11.21 -2.19
N LEU A 151 -12.11 10.93 -3.47
CA LEU A 151 -12.45 9.59 -3.92
C LEU A 151 -11.34 8.60 -3.59
N VAL A 152 -10.09 8.93 -3.92
CA VAL A 152 -8.94 8.06 -3.57
C VAL A 152 -8.79 7.97 -2.05
N ALA A 153 -8.87 9.09 -1.33
CA ALA A 153 -8.75 9.14 0.14
C ALA A 153 -9.80 8.32 0.88
N GLY A 154 -11.03 8.23 0.36
CA GLY A 154 -12.08 7.41 0.95
C GLY A 154 -11.99 5.94 0.55
N LEU A 155 -11.70 5.68 -0.73
CA LEU A 155 -11.75 4.31 -1.27
C LEU A 155 -10.50 3.50 -0.91
N TYR A 156 -9.31 4.12 -0.94
CA TYR A 156 -8.05 3.41 -0.68
C TYR A 156 -7.99 2.76 0.71
N PRO A 157 -8.29 3.44 1.82
CA PRO A 157 -8.22 2.84 3.15
C PRO A 157 -9.20 1.69 3.32
N VAL A 158 -10.42 1.83 2.80
CA VAL A 158 -11.46 0.78 2.90
C VAL A 158 -11.01 -0.49 2.19
N LEU A 159 -10.49 -0.36 0.96
CA LEU A 159 -10.04 -1.50 0.18
C LEU A 159 -8.74 -2.10 0.71
N SER A 160 -7.78 -1.26 1.08
CA SER A 160 -6.47 -1.71 1.59
C SER A 160 -6.63 -2.44 2.92
N VAL A 161 -7.27 -1.80 3.90
CA VAL A 161 -7.49 -2.40 5.23
C VAL A 161 -8.42 -3.61 5.15
N GLY A 162 -9.47 -3.54 4.33
CA GLY A 162 -10.35 -4.68 4.08
C GLY A 162 -9.60 -5.89 3.51
N THR A 163 -8.72 -5.65 2.54
CA THR A 163 -7.86 -6.70 1.95
C THR A 163 -6.90 -7.27 2.98
N MET A 164 -6.22 -6.44 3.77
CA MET A 164 -5.33 -6.90 4.86
C MET A 164 -6.09 -7.79 5.85
N VAL A 165 -7.24 -7.36 6.36
CA VAL A 165 -8.04 -8.10 7.34
C VAL A 165 -8.51 -9.43 6.75
N LEU A 166 -8.95 -9.45 5.49
CA LEU A 166 -9.35 -10.66 4.78
C LEU A 166 -8.17 -11.64 4.64
N LEU A 167 -7.00 -11.15 4.22
CA LEU A 167 -5.81 -11.99 4.06
C LEU A 167 -5.27 -12.51 5.39
N VAL A 168 -5.34 -11.72 6.47
CA VAL A 168 -5.03 -12.20 7.82
C VAL A 168 -6.02 -13.27 8.26
N LEU A 169 -7.32 -13.09 8.02
CA LEU A 169 -8.35 -14.10 8.33
C LEU A 169 -8.09 -15.41 7.59
N LEU A 170 -7.80 -15.35 6.29
CA LEU A 170 -7.48 -16.50 5.45
C LEU A 170 -6.16 -17.15 5.89
N GLY A 171 -5.12 -16.36 6.12
CA GLY A 171 -3.80 -16.81 6.58
C GLY A 171 -3.84 -17.45 7.97
N ARG A 172 -4.72 -16.98 8.87
CA ARG A 172 -4.96 -17.60 10.18
C ARG A 172 -5.70 -18.93 10.09
N LYS A 173 -6.69 -19.05 9.20
CA LYS A 173 -7.49 -20.27 9.00
C LYS A 173 -6.79 -21.32 8.14
N SER A 174 -5.91 -20.93 7.23
CA SER A 174 -5.24 -21.85 6.32
C SER A 174 -4.23 -22.73 7.07
N LEU A 175 -4.51 -24.04 7.08
CA LEU A 175 -3.62 -25.13 7.54
C LEU A 175 -2.50 -25.43 6.51
N LEU A 176 -2.65 -24.94 5.28
CA LEU A 176 -1.68 -25.13 4.22
C LEU A 176 -0.48 -24.20 4.43
N HIS A 177 0.72 -24.73 4.22
CA HIS A 177 1.98 -23.99 4.19
C HIS A 177 1.99 -23.01 3.00
N TRP A 178 1.18 -21.95 3.08
CA TRP A 178 1.18 -20.89 2.08
C TRP A 178 2.46 -20.10 2.27
N SER A 179 3.54 -20.60 1.67
CA SER A 179 4.77 -19.86 1.53
C SER A 179 4.42 -18.76 0.54
N GLY A 180 4.13 -17.54 1.00
CA GLY A 180 3.92 -16.35 0.16
C GLY A 180 5.16 -15.97 -0.67
N THR A 181 6.10 -16.90 -0.86
CA THR A 181 7.40 -16.76 -1.48
C THR A 181 7.34 -16.29 -2.92
N PHE A 182 6.27 -16.58 -3.68
CA PHE A 182 6.12 -15.97 -5.01
C PHE A 182 5.85 -14.47 -4.90
N LEU A 183 4.87 -14.08 -4.09
CA LEU A 183 4.44 -12.70 -3.95
C LEU A 183 5.50 -11.84 -3.25
N GLU A 184 6.18 -12.40 -2.25
CA GLU A 184 7.32 -11.79 -1.57
C GLU A 184 8.52 -11.60 -2.51
N ARG A 185 8.80 -12.55 -3.41
CA ARG A 185 9.90 -12.43 -4.39
C ARG A 185 9.60 -11.53 -5.58
N HIS A 186 8.34 -11.18 -5.80
CA HIS A 186 7.92 -10.38 -6.97
C HIS A 186 7.17 -9.12 -6.56
N GLU A 187 7.18 -8.73 -5.29
CA GLU A 187 6.38 -7.60 -4.79
C GLU A 187 6.64 -6.32 -5.58
N LYS A 188 7.91 -5.94 -5.71
CA LYS A 188 8.34 -4.69 -6.35
C LYS A 188 8.09 -4.73 -7.85
N LYS A 189 8.20 -5.91 -8.47
CA LYS A 189 7.85 -6.13 -9.89
C LYS A 189 6.36 -5.98 -10.13
N ILE A 190 5.52 -6.58 -9.28
CA ILE A 190 4.07 -6.55 -9.42
C ILE A 190 3.57 -5.11 -9.24
N THR A 191 4.03 -4.40 -8.22
CA THR A 191 3.60 -3.01 -8.07
C THR A 191 4.19 -2.12 -9.16
N GLY A 192 5.47 -2.29 -9.49
CA GLY A 192 6.11 -1.55 -10.58
C GLY A 192 5.36 -1.70 -11.90
N PHE A 193 4.99 -2.94 -12.25
CA PHE A 193 4.17 -3.23 -13.42
C PHE A 193 2.78 -2.59 -13.34
N THR A 194 2.13 -2.64 -12.17
CA THR A 194 0.82 -2.03 -11.95
C THR A 194 0.89 -0.51 -12.16
N LEU A 195 1.89 0.16 -11.61
CA LEU A 195 2.09 1.60 -11.77
C LEU A 195 2.40 2.00 -13.22
N ILE A 196 3.25 1.23 -13.92
CA ILE A 196 3.53 1.44 -15.35
C ILE A 196 2.23 1.31 -16.15
N LEU A 197 1.45 0.25 -15.92
CA LEU A 197 0.20 0.03 -16.62
C LEU A 197 -0.80 1.15 -16.35
N LEU A 198 -0.96 1.57 -15.09
CA LEU A 198 -1.84 2.68 -14.72
C LEU A 198 -1.39 4.00 -15.35
N GLY A 199 -0.09 4.26 -15.40
CA GLY A 199 0.47 5.44 -16.07
C GLY A 199 0.23 5.44 -17.58
N ILE A 200 0.43 4.31 -18.25
CA ILE A 200 0.12 4.15 -19.69
C ILE A 200 -1.37 4.39 -19.93
N VAL A 201 -2.24 3.74 -19.14
CA VAL A 201 -3.70 3.93 -19.26
C VAL A 201 -4.08 5.38 -19.01
N ALA A 202 -3.54 6.02 -17.97
CA ALA A 202 -3.82 7.43 -17.67
C ALA A 202 -3.37 8.39 -18.79
N TYR A 203 -2.32 8.04 -19.54
CA TYR A 203 -1.85 8.83 -20.66
C TYR A 203 -2.78 8.74 -21.88
N PHE A 204 -3.22 7.52 -22.24
CA PHE A 204 -4.01 7.27 -23.45
C PHE A 204 -5.53 7.34 -23.24
N TRP A 205 -6.02 7.03 -22.03
CA TRP A 205 -7.44 7.02 -21.67
C TRP A 205 -7.71 8.05 -20.57
N LYS A 206 -8.04 9.27 -21.01
CA LYS A 206 -8.49 10.38 -20.14
C LYS A 206 -9.98 10.31 -19.87
#